data_AF-A0A8S2ZZE1-F1
#
_entry.id   AF-A0A8S2ZZE1-F1
#
_cell.length_a   1.000
_cell.length_b   1.000
_cell.length_c   1.000
_cell.angle_alpha   90.00
_cell.angle_beta   90.00
_cell.angle_gamma   90.00
#
_symmetry.space_group_name_H-M   'P 1'
#
loop_
_entity.id
_entity.type
_entity.pdbx_description
1 polymer ?
#
loop_
_entity_poly.entity_id
_entity_poly.type
_entity_poly.pdbx_seq_one_letter_code
_entity_poly.pdbx_strand_id
1 'polypeptide(L)'
;MDDQRYLYASDVEKDEVRRYQLGEKNGTLVAGGNGLSQLKERRHLFVDQQQNVYVSDERNHRVMKWTKGAKEGIVVAGGQGRRNALTQLWTPAGLFVDTLGTLYVADSNNHRVMHWTQGAKQDTVIVGGNGQGAGANQFNSLDGLSFDRHASLLELGTLALPIALIYRGPAACHGCSETIADRLRSKYQIIYVGPKEQLDVNKDTLSMAQLYVQPGGGDLDETWPHVRRYASPLRDYVRNGGRYLGTCLGAYLAGTLPGFDLLPGKGQTDQYITSKGAVITSEIDTVVPLYWRGILRHVYFQDGTRLMIDRTAAPAEILAVYTNGEIAAAVQNNGKGRVGMVGPHPEADENDMNYENTFRYLLIICFIIHAINGQTKTITKENVFVEHFSNNKKYAIDDCIPLAFGDFNADKIVDIFCRNTKANSIVVMLNDDRSPTSKVQYIANITGIIYDALAADFDGDSKLDLFIIYKTESDESFYSGGFLWGDRIKLSK
;
A
#
# COMPACT_ATOMS: atom_id res chain seq x y z
N MET A 1 0.08 -19.64 23.15
CA MET A 1 -0.27 -20.56 22.04
C MET A 1 -0.42 -19.71 20.80
N ASP A 2 0.15 -20.12 19.67
CA ASP A 2 0.04 -19.36 18.42
C ASP A 2 -1.25 -19.68 17.64
N ASP A 3 -1.44 -19.02 16.51
CA ASP A 3 -2.57 -19.18 15.58
C ASP A 3 -2.60 -20.57 14.91
N GLN A 4 -1.47 -21.26 14.86
CA GLN A 4 -1.33 -22.63 14.36
C GLN A 4 -1.54 -23.69 15.47
N ARG A 5 -1.99 -23.28 16.66
CA ARG A 5 -2.22 -24.13 17.84
C ARG A 5 -0.96 -24.82 18.38
N TYR A 6 0.20 -24.19 18.20
CA TYR A 6 1.40 -24.59 18.92
C TYR A 6 1.47 -23.92 20.29
N LEU A 7 1.75 -24.71 21.32
CA LEU A 7 2.06 -24.23 22.66
C LEU A 7 3.56 -23.98 22.78
N TYR A 8 3.94 -22.83 23.34
CA TYR A 8 5.34 -22.49 23.61
C TYR A 8 5.53 -22.48 25.12
N ALA A 9 6.54 -23.19 25.60
CA ALA A 9 6.88 -23.29 27.01
C ALA A 9 8.35 -22.93 27.22
N SER A 10 8.62 -22.08 28.21
CA SER A 10 9.97 -21.80 28.68
C SER A 10 10.31 -22.76 29.81
N ASP A 11 11.36 -23.54 29.65
CA ASP A 11 11.98 -24.30 30.73
C ASP A 11 13.04 -23.42 31.41
N VAL A 12 12.80 -23.07 32.67
CA VAL A 12 13.67 -22.15 33.41
C VAL A 12 15.01 -22.80 33.76
N GLU A 13 15.01 -24.09 34.09
CA GLU A 13 16.21 -24.81 34.51
C GLU A 13 17.12 -25.17 33.34
N LYS A 14 16.54 -25.37 32.14
CA LYS A 14 17.29 -25.70 30.92
C LYS A 14 17.63 -24.51 30.03
N ASP A 15 17.26 -23.29 30.43
CA ASP A 15 17.47 -22.06 29.65
C ASP A 15 16.94 -22.13 28.20
N GLU A 16 15.85 -22.86 27.97
CA GLU A 16 15.31 -23.13 26.63
C GLU A 16 13.83 -22.82 26.50
N VAL A 17 13.40 -22.50 25.27
CA VAL A 17 12.00 -22.40 24.89
C VAL A 17 11.70 -23.47 23.86
N ARG A 18 10.68 -24.28 24.12
CA ARG A 18 10.21 -25.32 23.22
C ARG A 18 8.80 -25.05 22.73
N ARG A 19 8.56 -25.44 21.49
CA ARG A 19 7.26 -25.41 20.83
C ARG A 19 6.70 -26.82 20.70
N TYR A 20 5.45 -27.01 21.07
CA TYR A 20 4.73 -28.28 21.07
C TYR A 20 3.46 -28.17 20.24
N GLN A 21 3.24 -29.14 19.35
CA GLN A 21 1.89 -29.36 18.83
C GLN A 21 1.03 -29.99 19.93
N LEU A 22 -0.27 -29.67 19.98
CA LEU A 22 -1.17 -30.27 20.97
C LEU A 22 -1.12 -31.81 20.87
N GLY A 23 -0.72 -32.47 21.96
CA GLY A 23 -0.53 -33.92 22.04
C GLY A 23 0.90 -34.42 21.78
N GLU A 24 1.81 -33.54 21.36
CA GLU A 24 3.23 -33.84 21.21
C GLU A 24 3.94 -33.94 22.57
N LYS A 25 4.86 -34.89 22.73
CA LYS A 25 5.58 -35.12 24.01
C LYS A 25 6.96 -34.47 24.10
N ASN A 26 7.66 -34.31 22.97
CA ASN A 26 9.09 -33.95 22.97
C ASN A 26 9.34 -32.47 22.70
N GLY A 27 8.55 -31.83 21.82
CA GLY A 27 8.65 -30.42 21.50
C GLY A 27 9.92 -30.05 20.73
N THR A 28 9.82 -29.05 19.87
CA THR A 28 10.94 -28.51 19.08
C THR A 28 11.59 -27.34 19.82
N LEU A 29 12.91 -27.32 19.94
CA LEU A 29 13.67 -26.18 20.46
C LEU A 29 13.54 -24.97 19.52
N VAL A 30 13.13 -23.81 20.05
CA VAL A 30 12.88 -22.59 19.24
C VAL A 30 13.57 -21.33 19.78
N ALA A 31 14.02 -21.32 21.04
CA ALA A 31 14.90 -20.27 21.58
C ALA A 31 15.74 -20.82 22.75
N GLY A 32 16.84 -20.14 23.07
CA GLY A 32 17.86 -20.59 24.03
C GLY A 32 19.14 -21.10 23.35
N GLY A 33 20.22 -21.30 24.12
CA GLY A 33 21.51 -21.74 23.59
C GLY A 33 22.70 -21.33 24.47
N ASN A 34 23.92 -21.59 23.99
CA ASN A 34 25.16 -21.21 24.67
C ASN A 34 25.62 -19.79 24.28
N GLY A 35 26.50 -19.18 25.09
CA GLY A 35 27.09 -17.87 24.78
C GLY A 35 26.10 -16.71 24.87
N LEU A 36 26.06 -15.83 23.86
CA LEU A 36 25.17 -14.65 23.85
C LEU A 36 23.68 -15.00 23.82
N SER A 37 23.31 -16.25 23.50
CA SER A 37 21.92 -16.74 23.50
C SER A 37 21.51 -17.39 24.82
N GLN A 38 22.37 -17.41 25.85
CA GLN A 38 22.03 -17.96 27.16
C GLN A 38 21.08 -17.03 27.94
N LEU A 39 19.92 -17.56 28.33
CA LEU A 39 18.85 -16.85 29.03
C LEU A 39 18.95 -17.04 30.55
N LYS A 40 18.47 -16.11 31.39
CA LYS A 40 18.58 -16.23 32.88
C LYS A 40 17.32 -15.82 33.66
N GLU A 41 16.87 -16.71 34.56
CA GLU A 41 15.72 -16.57 35.48
C GLU A 41 14.42 -16.07 34.77
N ARG A 42 13.43 -15.51 35.49
CA ARG A 42 12.01 -15.43 35.03
C ARG A 42 11.89 -14.89 33.61
N ARG A 43 11.03 -15.53 32.82
CA ARG A 43 10.86 -15.24 31.39
C ARG A 43 9.41 -14.99 31.08
N HIS A 44 9.12 -13.87 30.43
CA HIS A 44 7.93 -13.75 29.61
C HIS A 44 8.26 -14.08 28.16
N LEU A 45 7.32 -14.77 27.53
CA LEU A 45 7.39 -15.17 26.14
C LEU A 45 6.29 -14.47 25.36
N PHE A 46 6.63 -13.99 24.18
CA PHE A 46 5.66 -13.61 23.18
C PHE A 46 6.04 -14.25 21.84
N VAL A 47 5.02 -14.65 21.07
CA VAL A 47 5.20 -15.21 19.74
C VAL A 47 4.34 -14.39 18.79
N ASP A 48 4.98 -13.77 17.79
CA ASP A 48 4.26 -12.99 16.77
C ASP A 48 3.69 -13.89 15.66
N GLN A 49 2.95 -13.29 14.74
CA GLN A 49 2.29 -14.00 13.63
C GLN A 49 3.29 -14.62 12.64
N GLN A 50 4.53 -14.14 12.61
CA GLN A 50 5.60 -14.74 11.80
C GLN A 50 6.33 -15.87 12.56
N GLN A 51 5.83 -16.27 13.73
CA GLN A 51 6.43 -17.25 14.64
C GLN A 51 7.82 -16.84 15.13
N ASN A 52 8.08 -15.53 15.21
CA ASN A 52 9.26 -15.07 15.92
C ASN A 52 9.01 -15.16 17.42
N VAL A 53 9.99 -15.66 18.16
CA VAL A 53 9.92 -15.84 19.62
C VAL A 53 10.67 -14.70 20.29
N TYR A 54 9.97 -13.93 21.13
CA TYR A 54 10.53 -12.88 21.95
C TYR A 54 10.59 -13.35 23.39
N VAL A 55 11.72 -13.10 24.04
CA VAL A 55 11.98 -13.52 25.42
C VAL A 55 12.52 -12.35 26.20
N SER A 56 11.87 -12.00 27.32
CA SER A 56 12.47 -11.11 28.31
C SER A 56 13.49 -11.90 29.10
N ASP A 57 14.74 -11.46 29.00
CA ASP A 57 15.88 -12.07 29.66
C ASP A 57 16.22 -11.22 30.88
N GLU A 58 15.41 -11.40 31.94
CA GLU A 58 15.28 -10.49 33.08
C GLU A 58 16.65 -10.13 33.69
N ARG A 59 17.47 -11.15 33.99
CA ARG A 59 18.77 -10.97 34.67
C ARG A 59 19.89 -10.50 33.77
N ASN A 60 19.76 -10.69 32.46
CA ASN A 60 20.66 -10.10 31.48
C ASN A 60 20.18 -8.71 31.02
N HIS A 61 19.04 -8.23 31.54
CA HIS A 61 18.54 -6.87 31.32
C HIS A 61 18.36 -6.54 29.82
N ARG A 62 17.77 -7.48 29.09
CA ARG A 62 17.56 -7.39 27.64
C ARG A 62 16.31 -8.14 27.21
N VAL A 63 15.87 -7.88 25.98
CA VAL A 63 14.89 -8.70 25.27
C VAL A 63 15.56 -9.30 24.04
N MET A 64 15.37 -10.60 23.87
CA MET A 64 15.95 -11.37 22.78
C MET A 64 14.84 -11.79 21.79
N LYS A 65 15.16 -11.82 20.50
CA LYS A 65 14.27 -12.29 19.41
C LYS A 65 14.93 -13.41 18.63
N TRP A 66 14.20 -14.50 18.40
CA TRP A 66 14.54 -15.55 17.44
C TRP A 66 13.54 -15.52 16.29
N THR A 67 14.02 -15.42 15.06
CA THR A 67 13.16 -15.65 13.89
C THR A 67 12.91 -17.14 13.69
N LYS A 68 11.82 -17.50 13.01
CA LYS A 68 11.46 -18.90 12.78
C LYS A 68 12.63 -19.69 12.16
N GLY A 69 13.12 -20.70 12.88
CA GLY A 69 14.23 -21.55 12.45
C GLY A 69 15.63 -20.98 12.70
N ALA A 70 15.75 -19.80 13.32
CA ALA A 70 17.05 -19.24 13.70
C ALA A 70 17.74 -20.09 14.75
N LYS A 71 19.06 -20.23 14.61
CA LYS A 71 19.92 -20.93 15.58
C LYS A 71 20.37 -20.03 16.73
N GLU A 72 20.37 -18.72 16.51
CA GLU A 72 20.83 -17.71 17.47
C GLU A 72 19.81 -16.56 17.55
N GLY A 73 19.73 -15.94 18.72
CA GLY A 73 18.84 -14.81 18.96
C GLY A 73 19.56 -13.48 18.81
N ILE A 74 18.81 -12.44 18.46
CA ILE A 74 19.30 -11.07 18.42
C ILE A 74 18.75 -10.27 19.61
N VAL A 75 19.55 -9.34 20.14
CA VAL A 75 19.08 -8.37 21.13
C VAL A 75 18.22 -7.34 20.41
N VAL A 76 16.96 -7.21 20.81
CA VAL A 76 16.01 -6.23 20.24
C VAL A 76 15.70 -5.08 21.18
N ALA A 77 16.00 -5.23 22.47
CA ALA A 77 15.91 -4.17 23.46
C ALA A 77 16.90 -4.40 24.62
N GLY A 78 17.43 -3.32 25.19
CA GLY A 78 18.38 -3.39 26.30
C GLY A 78 19.76 -3.97 25.94
N GLY A 79 20.37 -4.69 26.88
CA GLY A 79 21.67 -5.35 26.67
C GLY A 79 22.90 -4.45 26.82
N GLN A 80 22.72 -3.15 27.07
CA GLN A 80 23.80 -2.19 27.33
C GLN A 80 24.05 -1.96 28.84
N GLY A 81 23.65 -2.91 29.68
CA GLY A 81 23.78 -2.87 31.14
C GLY A 81 22.55 -2.34 31.89
N ARG A 82 22.59 -2.49 33.22
CA ARG A 82 21.47 -2.20 34.15
C ARG A 82 21.40 -0.73 34.54
N ARG A 83 20.63 0.07 33.80
CA ARG A 83 20.45 1.51 34.03
C ARG A 83 19.08 1.96 33.48
N ASN A 84 18.82 3.26 33.50
CA ASN A 84 17.54 3.87 33.13
C ASN A 84 17.58 4.72 31.84
N ALA A 85 18.64 4.64 31.02
CA ALA A 85 18.66 5.29 29.72
C ALA A 85 17.61 4.68 28.77
N LEU A 86 17.26 5.39 27.70
CA LEU A 86 16.32 4.92 26.65
C LEU A 86 16.90 3.79 25.77
N THR A 87 18.06 3.26 26.11
CA THR A 87 18.68 2.10 25.43
C THR A 87 18.92 0.95 26.40
N GLN A 88 18.54 1.12 27.66
CA GLN A 88 18.85 0.23 28.78
C GLN A 88 17.57 -0.20 29.48
N LEU A 89 17.60 -1.42 30.01
CA LEU A 89 16.53 -2.04 30.78
C LEU A 89 17.06 -2.40 32.17
N TRP A 90 16.17 -2.52 33.13
CA TRP A 90 16.43 -3.06 34.45
C TRP A 90 15.32 -4.04 34.83
N THR A 91 15.69 -5.33 34.78
CA THR A 91 14.81 -6.50 35.00
C THR A 91 13.52 -6.41 34.19
N PRO A 92 13.61 -6.49 32.85
CA PRO A 92 12.42 -6.51 32.02
C PRO A 92 11.58 -7.74 32.35
N ALA A 93 10.28 -7.55 32.59
CA ALA A 93 9.34 -8.62 32.89
C ALA A 93 8.43 -8.87 31.69
N GLY A 94 7.15 -8.51 31.79
CA GLY A 94 6.15 -8.66 30.74
C GLY A 94 6.54 -7.95 29.45
N LEU A 95 6.26 -8.62 28.33
CA LEU A 95 6.50 -8.07 27.00
C LEU A 95 5.36 -8.43 26.06
N PHE A 96 5.16 -7.60 25.06
CA PHE A 96 4.18 -7.79 24.00
C PHE A 96 4.72 -7.21 22.70
N VAL A 97 4.32 -7.77 21.56
CA VAL A 97 4.63 -7.18 20.25
C VAL A 97 3.32 -6.97 19.52
N ASP A 98 3.07 -5.74 19.06
CA ASP A 98 1.87 -5.44 18.28
C ASP A 98 1.97 -5.96 16.84
N THR A 99 0.89 -5.79 16.08
CA THR A 99 0.84 -6.20 14.66
C THR A 99 1.75 -5.36 13.75
N LEU A 100 2.27 -4.23 14.22
CA LEU A 100 3.23 -3.38 13.53
C LEU A 100 4.69 -3.79 13.81
N GLY A 101 4.91 -4.76 14.70
CA GLY A 101 6.24 -5.19 15.13
C GLY A 101 6.84 -4.30 16.22
N THR A 102 6.06 -3.43 16.84
CA THR A 102 6.48 -2.61 17.98
C THR A 102 6.53 -3.48 19.24
N LEU A 103 7.71 -3.56 19.87
CA LEU A 103 7.93 -4.30 21.10
C LEU A 103 7.65 -3.41 22.31
N TYR A 104 6.71 -3.80 23.15
CA TYR A 104 6.39 -3.19 24.44
C TYR A 104 7.00 -4.01 25.57
N VAL A 105 7.66 -3.35 26.52
CA VAL A 105 8.36 -4.00 27.63
C VAL A 105 8.04 -3.31 28.95
N ALA A 106 7.66 -4.10 29.95
CA ALA A 106 7.64 -3.67 31.34
C ALA A 106 9.08 -3.64 31.87
N ASP A 107 9.62 -2.44 32.03
CA ASP A 107 10.94 -2.21 32.60
C ASP A 107 10.82 -2.05 34.13
N SER A 108 10.64 -3.21 34.79
CA SER A 108 10.02 -3.29 36.11
C SER A 108 10.74 -2.52 37.21
N ASN A 109 12.06 -2.60 37.28
CA ASN A 109 12.84 -1.88 38.31
C ASN A 109 13.12 -0.42 37.95
N ASN A 110 12.83 -0.01 36.71
CA ASN A 110 12.79 1.40 36.33
C ASN A 110 11.36 1.97 36.45
N HIS A 111 10.38 1.18 36.90
CA HIS A 111 9.00 1.60 37.13
C HIS A 111 8.37 2.27 35.91
N ARG A 112 8.59 1.71 34.72
CA ARG A 112 8.12 2.25 33.45
C ARG A 112 7.76 1.15 32.45
N VAL A 113 6.91 1.49 31.50
CA VAL A 113 6.65 0.69 30.29
C VAL A 113 7.24 1.47 29.12
N MET A 114 7.97 0.79 28.24
CA MET A 114 8.57 1.40 27.06
C MET A 114 8.28 0.61 25.78
N HIS A 115 8.48 1.23 24.61
CA HIS A 115 8.24 0.60 23.32
C HIS A 115 9.33 0.84 22.25
N TRP A 116 9.80 -0.23 21.64
CA TRP A 116 10.75 -0.19 20.54
C TRP A 116 10.06 -0.48 19.22
N THR A 117 10.06 0.48 18.31
CA THR A 117 9.70 0.26 16.91
C THR A 117 10.84 -0.47 16.18
N GLN A 118 10.50 -1.21 15.12
CA GLN A 118 11.47 -2.00 14.38
C GLN A 118 12.60 -1.12 13.81
N GLY A 119 13.86 -1.42 14.19
CA GLY A 119 15.04 -0.67 13.76
C GLY A 119 15.33 0.61 14.55
N ALA A 120 14.54 0.92 15.59
CA ALA A 120 14.80 2.07 16.45
C ALA A 120 16.13 1.93 17.21
N LYS A 121 16.92 3.01 17.21
CA LYS A 121 18.18 3.08 17.98
C LYS A 121 17.98 3.43 19.46
N GLN A 122 16.79 3.94 19.80
CA GLN A 122 16.43 4.47 21.10
C GLN A 122 14.95 4.20 21.35
N ASP A 123 14.57 4.11 22.60
CA ASP A 123 13.23 3.75 23.07
C ASP A 123 12.40 4.98 23.49
N THR A 124 11.10 4.78 23.74
CA THR A 124 10.20 5.80 24.30
C THR A 124 9.44 5.26 25.50
N VAL A 125 9.45 6.02 26.60
CA VAL A 125 8.60 5.74 27.77
C VAL A 125 7.16 6.09 27.44
N ILE A 126 6.25 5.13 27.61
CA ILE A 126 4.84 5.31 27.28
C ILE A 126 3.95 5.46 28.51
N VAL A 127 4.31 4.78 29.60
CA VAL A 127 3.58 4.84 30.87
C VAL A 127 4.59 4.73 32.02
N GLY A 128 4.39 5.48 33.09
CA GLY A 128 5.25 5.45 34.28
C GLY A 128 6.51 6.30 34.13
N GLY A 129 7.61 5.88 34.78
CA GLY A 129 8.85 6.64 34.86
C GLY A 129 8.91 7.66 36.00
N ASN A 130 7.88 7.74 36.83
CA ASN A 130 7.77 8.68 37.96
C ASN A 130 8.18 8.06 39.31
N GLY A 131 9.01 7.02 39.27
CA GLY A 131 9.48 6.28 40.44
C GLY A 131 8.46 5.30 41.02
N GLN A 132 8.90 4.61 42.07
CA GLN A 132 8.08 3.66 42.81
C GLN A 132 7.04 4.40 43.65
N GLY A 133 5.78 3.96 43.62
CA GLY A 133 4.74 4.54 44.44
C GLY A 133 3.33 4.10 44.04
N ALA A 134 2.35 4.58 44.81
CA ALA A 134 0.93 4.31 44.61
C ALA A 134 0.19 5.44 43.86
N GLY A 135 0.89 6.46 43.38
CA GLY A 135 0.32 7.51 42.54
C GLY A 135 -0.18 6.96 41.20
N ALA A 136 -1.16 7.62 40.59
CA ALA A 136 -1.80 7.17 39.35
C ALA A 136 -0.84 6.99 38.15
N ASN A 137 0.34 7.61 38.21
CA ASN A 137 1.41 7.54 37.20
C ASN A 137 2.70 6.89 37.74
N GLN A 138 2.61 6.12 38.84
CA GLN A 138 3.71 5.41 39.48
C GLN A 138 3.44 3.90 39.55
N PHE A 139 4.50 3.09 39.62
CA PHE A 139 4.39 1.64 39.66
C PHE A 139 5.21 1.02 40.80
N ASN A 140 4.59 0.13 41.58
CA ASN A 140 5.30 -0.57 42.66
C ASN A 140 6.00 -1.85 42.21
N SER A 141 5.40 -2.61 41.29
CA SER A 141 5.97 -3.81 40.67
C SER A 141 5.23 -4.10 39.37
N LEU A 142 5.81 -3.74 38.23
CA LEU A 142 5.30 -4.18 36.92
C LEU A 142 5.73 -5.62 36.69
N ASP A 143 4.79 -6.51 36.38
CA ASP A 143 5.07 -7.93 36.13
C ASP A 143 4.56 -8.32 34.76
N GLY A 144 3.26 -8.60 34.61
CA GLY A 144 2.64 -8.87 33.31
C GLY A 144 2.20 -7.60 32.57
N LEU A 145 2.31 -7.63 31.25
CA LEU A 145 1.59 -6.73 30.36
C LEU A 145 0.54 -7.55 29.61
N SER A 146 -0.68 -7.03 29.54
CA SER A 146 -1.76 -7.58 28.71
C SER A 146 -2.36 -6.43 27.93
N PHE A 147 -2.47 -6.61 26.62
CA PHE A 147 -3.11 -5.65 25.75
C PHE A 147 -4.49 -6.18 25.37
N ASP A 148 -5.50 -5.31 25.38
CA ASP A 148 -6.73 -5.61 24.66
C ASP A 148 -6.37 -5.59 23.17
N ARG A 149 -6.78 -6.64 22.46
CA ARG A 149 -6.52 -6.84 21.03
C ARG A 149 -7.11 -5.72 20.16
N HIS A 150 -7.97 -4.88 20.75
CA HIS A 150 -8.55 -3.69 20.15
C HIS A 150 -7.89 -2.36 20.59
N ALA A 151 -7.13 -2.34 21.69
CA ALA A 151 -6.61 -1.12 22.31
C ALA A 151 -5.25 -0.66 21.76
N SER A 152 -4.59 -1.43 20.89
CA SER A 152 -3.36 -0.99 20.17
C SER A 152 -3.57 0.21 19.23
N LEU A 153 -4.79 0.74 19.13
CA LEU A 153 -5.17 1.81 18.20
C LEU A 153 -5.33 3.18 18.86
N LEU A 154 -5.27 3.27 20.18
CA LEU A 154 -5.50 4.52 20.91
C LEU A 154 -4.51 4.62 22.07
N GLU A 155 -3.31 5.15 21.78
CA GLU A 155 -2.59 6.12 22.63
C GLU A 155 -1.12 6.17 22.23
N LEU A 156 -0.78 7.19 21.44
CA LEU A 156 0.34 8.13 21.66
C LEU A 156 0.37 9.10 20.47
N GLY A 157 0.33 10.39 20.77
CA GLY A 157 0.09 11.50 19.84
C GLY A 157 1.21 11.80 18.84
N THR A 158 1.70 10.81 18.11
CA THR A 158 2.51 10.97 16.90
C THR A 158 2.01 10.03 15.79
N LEU A 159 1.17 10.58 14.90
CA LEU A 159 0.87 10.11 13.53
C LEU A 159 0.65 8.59 13.32
N ALA A 160 -0.25 7.96 14.09
CA ALA A 160 -0.80 6.67 13.65
C ALA A 160 -1.59 6.88 12.35
N LEU A 161 -1.19 6.20 11.26
CA LEU A 161 -1.91 6.28 10.00
C LEU A 161 -3.35 5.76 10.20
N PRO A 162 -4.36 6.38 9.57
CA PRO A 162 -5.72 5.86 9.64
C PRO A 162 -5.80 4.41 9.14
N ILE A 163 -6.73 3.62 9.66
CA ILE A 163 -6.91 2.23 9.22
C ILE A 163 -7.67 2.18 7.89
N ALA A 164 -7.17 1.37 6.97
CA ALA A 164 -7.90 0.86 5.81
C ALA A 164 -8.10 -0.65 5.92
N LEU A 165 -9.36 -1.08 5.82
CA LEU A 165 -9.73 -2.48 5.68
C LEU A 165 -9.79 -2.83 4.21
N ILE A 166 -9.11 -3.90 3.79
CA ILE A 166 -9.15 -4.39 2.42
C ILE A 166 -9.74 -5.79 2.43
N TYR A 167 -10.83 -5.98 1.69
CA TYR A 167 -11.43 -7.28 1.56
C TYR A 167 -10.47 -8.28 0.90
N ARG A 168 -10.32 -9.46 1.48
CA ARG A 168 -9.66 -10.63 0.88
C ARG A 168 -10.52 -11.86 1.05
N GLY A 169 -10.90 -12.49 -0.05
CA GLY A 169 -11.77 -13.66 -0.04
C GLY A 169 -12.29 -14.01 -1.43
N PRO A 170 -13.33 -14.86 -1.54
CA PRO A 170 -13.87 -15.31 -2.82
C PRO A 170 -14.35 -14.18 -3.75
N ALA A 171 -14.67 -13.01 -3.20
CA ALA A 171 -15.08 -11.82 -3.95
C ALA A 171 -13.92 -10.91 -4.37
N ALA A 172 -12.70 -11.45 -4.45
CA ALA A 172 -11.52 -10.73 -4.88
C ALA A 172 -10.70 -11.58 -5.87
N CYS A 173 -10.21 -10.97 -6.94
CA CYS A 173 -9.24 -11.62 -7.84
C CYS A 173 -7.89 -11.84 -7.15
N HIS A 174 -7.11 -12.77 -7.68
CA HIS A 174 -5.78 -13.09 -7.14
C HIS A 174 -4.87 -11.85 -7.20
N GLY A 175 -4.20 -11.52 -6.08
CA GLY A 175 -3.27 -10.38 -6.01
C GLY A 175 -3.93 -9.00 -5.90
N CYS A 176 -5.22 -8.86 -6.20
CA CYS A 176 -5.91 -7.57 -6.24
C CYS A 176 -5.93 -6.86 -4.88
N SER A 177 -6.17 -7.60 -3.79
CA SER A 177 -6.13 -7.06 -2.43
C SER A 177 -4.71 -6.59 -2.06
N GLU A 178 -3.68 -7.31 -2.47
CA GLU A 178 -2.27 -7.01 -2.24
C GLU A 178 -1.81 -5.77 -3.02
N THR A 179 -2.15 -5.69 -4.30
CA THR A 179 -1.81 -4.56 -5.17
C THR A 179 -2.41 -3.27 -4.61
N ILE A 180 -3.68 -3.30 -4.19
CA ILE A 180 -4.31 -2.15 -3.54
C ILE A 180 -3.57 -1.82 -2.24
N ALA A 181 -3.30 -2.81 -1.38
CA ALA A 181 -2.60 -2.59 -0.11
C ALA A 181 -1.24 -1.91 -0.30
N ASP A 182 -0.44 -2.34 -1.28
CA ASP A 182 0.87 -1.75 -1.58
C ASP A 182 0.80 -0.25 -1.86
N ARG A 183 -0.28 0.21 -2.49
CA ARG A 183 -0.49 1.64 -2.78
C ARG A 183 -0.95 2.42 -1.55
N LEU A 184 -1.56 1.75 -0.58
CA LEU A 184 -2.14 2.39 0.60
C LEU A 184 -1.21 2.42 1.80
N ARG A 185 -0.20 1.55 1.86
CA ARG A 185 0.71 1.40 3.01
C ARG A 185 1.42 2.69 3.45
N SER A 186 1.62 3.65 2.55
CA SER A 186 2.23 4.95 2.90
C SER A 186 1.26 5.92 3.60
N LYS A 187 -0.05 5.68 3.54
CA LYS A 187 -1.11 6.58 4.04
C LYS A 187 -2.07 5.93 5.01
N TYR A 188 -2.12 4.60 5.02
CA TYR A 188 -3.02 3.82 5.85
C TYR A 188 -2.28 2.66 6.50
N GLN A 189 -2.70 2.34 7.71
CA GLN A 189 -2.47 1.01 8.27
C GLN A 189 -3.42 0.02 7.59
N ILE A 190 -2.88 -1.02 6.97
CA ILE A 190 -3.69 -1.99 6.21
C ILE A 190 -4.04 -3.19 7.07
N ILE A 191 -5.32 -3.54 7.08
CA ILE A 191 -5.84 -4.76 7.70
C ILE A 191 -6.66 -5.50 6.65
N TYR A 192 -6.34 -6.78 6.43
CA TYR A 192 -7.15 -7.63 5.56
C TYR A 192 -8.36 -8.18 6.31
N VAL A 193 -9.51 -8.16 5.65
CA VAL A 193 -10.79 -8.63 6.22
C VAL A 193 -11.50 -9.59 5.28
N GLY A 194 -12.15 -10.61 5.81
CA GLY A 194 -12.89 -11.56 4.99
C GLY A 194 -13.11 -12.91 5.67
N PRO A 195 -13.78 -13.86 5.00
CA PRO A 195 -14.26 -15.11 5.61
C PRO A 195 -13.16 -16.04 6.12
N LYS A 196 -11.91 -15.88 5.65
CA LYS A 196 -10.74 -16.66 6.08
C LYS A 196 -9.68 -15.80 6.77
N GLU A 197 -9.93 -14.50 6.92
CA GLU A 197 -9.04 -13.58 7.61
C GLU A 197 -9.32 -13.61 9.12
N GLN A 198 -8.41 -13.03 9.91
CA GLN A 198 -8.59 -12.94 11.36
C GLN A 198 -9.80 -12.09 11.76
N LEU A 199 -10.11 -11.09 10.93
CA LEU A 199 -11.26 -10.21 11.08
C LEU A 199 -12.18 -10.38 9.87
N ASP A 200 -13.48 -10.43 10.12
CA ASP A 200 -14.48 -10.44 9.05
C ASP A 200 -15.15 -9.07 8.95
N VAL A 201 -15.81 -8.80 7.83
CA VAL A 201 -16.52 -7.53 7.62
C VAL A 201 -17.79 -7.51 8.46
N ASN A 202 -17.76 -6.74 9.53
CA ASN A 202 -18.89 -6.55 10.45
C ASN A 202 -18.83 -5.14 11.06
N LYS A 203 -19.87 -4.78 11.83
CA LYS A 203 -20.02 -3.45 12.43
C LYS A 203 -18.81 -3.05 13.29
N ASP A 204 -18.33 -3.96 14.13
CA ASP A 204 -17.25 -3.67 15.07
C ASP A 204 -15.94 -3.44 14.30
N THR A 205 -15.66 -4.29 13.32
CA THR A 205 -14.46 -4.18 12.48
C THR A 205 -14.47 -2.90 11.65
N LEU A 206 -15.60 -2.59 11.02
CA LEU A 206 -15.78 -1.37 10.23
C LEU A 206 -15.65 -0.10 11.09
N SER A 207 -16.07 -0.12 12.35
CA SER A 207 -16.02 1.05 13.23
C SER A 207 -14.59 1.54 13.53
N MET A 208 -13.60 0.67 13.39
CA MET A 208 -12.18 1.01 13.59
C MET A 208 -11.56 1.73 12.38
N ALA A 209 -12.22 1.67 11.21
CA ALA A 209 -11.59 2.01 9.94
C ALA A 209 -12.07 3.33 9.36
N GLN A 210 -11.14 4.08 8.78
CA GLN A 210 -11.52 5.25 7.97
C GLN A 210 -11.94 4.86 6.56
N LEU A 211 -11.36 3.78 6.02
CA LEU A 211 -11.59 3.31 4.66
C LEU A 211 -11.88 1.80 4.65
N TYR A 212 -12.88 1.39 3.91
CA TYR A 212 -13.10 0.02 3.47
C TYR A 212 -12.89 -0.06 1.96
N VAL A 213 -12.14 -1.07 1.50
CA VAL A 213 -11.89 -1.32 0.09
C VAL A 213 -12.42 -2.69 -0.32
N GLN A 214 -13.27 -2.69 -1.34
CA GLN A 214 -13.69 -3.89 -2.07
C GLN A 214 -12.92 -3.96 -3.39
N PRO A 215 -11.99 -4.91 -3.55
CA PRO A 215 -11.28 -5.11 -4.81
C PRO A 215 -12.20 -5.59 -5.94
N GLY A 216 -11.66 -5.61 -7.15
CA GLY A 216 -12.21 -6.34 -8.28
C GLY A 216 -12.18 -7.85 -8.05
N GLY A 217 -12.91 -8.57 -8.90
CA GLY A 217 -13.12 -10.00 -8.78
C GLY A 217 -13.86 -10.53 -10.00
N GLY A 218 -14.29 -11.79 -9.92
CA GLY A 218 -15.01 -12.45 -11.00
C GLY A 218 -16.47 -12.02 -11.11
N ASP A 219 -17.30 -12.93 -11.61
CA ASP A 219 -18.71 -12.69 -11.87
C ASP A 219 -19.50 -12.27 -10.62
N LEU A 220 -20.44 -11.34 -10.82
CA LEU A 220 -21.26 -10.77 -9.75
C LEU A 220 -22.24 -11.79 -9.14
N ASP A 221 -22.87 -12.64 -9.96
CA ASP A 221 -23.85 -13.62 -9.51
C ASP A 221 -23.19 -14.75 -8.73
N GLU A 222 -21.98 -15.17 -9.14
CA GLU A 222 -21.17 -16.13 -8.39
C GLU A 222 -20.66 -15.54 -7.07
N THR A 223 -20.30 -14.25 -7.08
CA THR A 223 -19.69 -13.59 -5.93
C THR A 223 -20.71 -13.18 -4.86
N TRP A 224 -21.88 -12.71 -5.27
CA TRP A 224 -22.87 -12.10 -4.38
C TRP A 224 -23.25 -12.96 -3.16
N PRO A 225 -23.45 -14.30 -3.26
CA PRO A 225 -23.72 -15.16 -2.12
C PRO A 225 -22.66 -15.08 -1.01
N HIS A 226 -21.40 -14.80 -1.35
CA HIS A 226 -20.28 -14.71 -0.41
C HIS A 226 -20.24 -13.38 0.35
N VAL A 227 -20.76 -12.30 -0.24
CA VAL A 227 -20.62 -10.93 0.30
C VAL A 227 -21.93 -10.28 0.74
N ARG A 228 -23.10 -10.84 0.37
CA ARG A 228 -24.42 -10.27 0.70
C ARG A 228 -24.63 -9.96 2.18
N ARG A 229 -23.98 -10.72 3.07
CA ARG A 229 -24.04 -10.51 4.53
C ARG A 229 -23.39 -9.20 4.99
N TYR A 230 -22.49 -8.63 4.19
CA TYR A 230 -21.76 -7.40 4.50
C TYR A 230 -22.52 -6.13 4.09
N ALA A 231 -23.60 -6.26 3.30
CA ALA A 231 -24.36 -5.13 2.77
C ALA A 231 -24.88 -4.18 3.86
N SER A 232 -25.55 -4.71 4.89
CA SER A 232 -26.10 -3.88 5.97
C SER A 232 -25.00 -3.19 6.80
N PRO A 233 -23.96 -3.90 7.30
CA PRO A 233 -22.84 -3.26 7.99
C PRO A 233 -22.16 -2.16 7.17
N LEU A 234 -21.91 -2.39 5.88
CA LEU A 234 -21.26 -1.41 5.01
C LEU A 234 -22.13 -0.17 4.77
N ARG A 235 -23.44 -0.36 4.61
CA ARG A 235 -24.38 0.75 4.44
C ARG A 235 -24.42 1.66 5.66
N ASP A 236 -24.46 1.07 6.86
CA ASP A 236 -24.43 1.81 8.11
C ASP A 236 -23.08 2.51 8.32
N TYR A 237 -21.98 1.82 8.02
CA TYR A 237 -20.64 2.36 8.09
C TYR A 237 -20.49 3.62 7.24
N VAL A 238 -20.85 3.56 5.95
CA VAL A 238 -20.77 4.70 5.03
C VAL A 238 -21.67 5.84 5.48
N ARG A 239 -22.95 5.56 5.80
CA ARG A 239 -23.90 6.61 6.23
C ARG A 239 -23.41 7.38 7.47
N ASN A 240 -22.62 6.73 8.33
CA ASN A 240 -22.10 7.30 9.57
C ASN A 240 -20.71 7.95 9.46
N GLY A 241 -20.12 8.03 8.26
CA GLY A 241 -18.85 8.75 8.03
C GLY A 241 -17.72 7.88 7.48
N GLY A 242 -17.95 6.57 7.36
CA GLY A 242 -17.03 5.65 6.72
C GLY A 242 -16.82 5.95 5.24
N ARG A 243 -15.67 5.52 4.71
CA ARG A 243 -15.34 5.67 3.28
C ARG A 243 -15.31 4.31 2.62
N TYR A 244 -15.91 4.22 1.45
CA TYR A 244 -15.89 3.02 0.61
C TYR A 244 -15.09 3.30 -0.66
N LEU A 245 -14.23 2.35 -1.05
CA LEU A 245 -13.61 2.29 -2.36
C LEU A 245 -13.93 0.95 -3.01
N GLY A 246 -14.57 0.98 -4.18
CA GLY A 246 -14.81 -0.21 -5.01
C GLY A 246 -14.07 -0.11 -6.34
N THR A 247 -13.37 -1.17 -6.73
CA THR A 247 -12.74 -1.30 -8.05
C THR A 247 -13.38 -2.45 -8.81
N CYS A 248 -13.65 -2.29 -10.11
CA CYS A 248 -14.32 -3.27 -10.96
C CYS A 248 -15.55 -3.93 -10.29
N LEU A 249 -15.48 -5.21 -9.92
CA LEU A 249 -16.54 -5.90 -9.16
C LEU A 249 -16.94 -5.16 -7.88
N GLY A 250 -15.98 -4.61 -7.14
CA GLY A 250 -16.25 -3.77 -5.97
C GLY A 250 -17.01 -2.49 -6.32
N ALA A 251 -16.84 -1.95 -7.53
CA ALA A 251 -17.68 -0.85 -8.00
C ALA A 251 -19.10 -1.32 -8.30
N TYR A 252 -19.30 -2.44 -8.99
CA TYR A 252 -20.64 -3.05 -9.17
C TYR A 252 -21.34 -3.29 -7.84
N LEU A 253 -20.63 -3.85 -6.86
CA LEU A 253 -21.18 -4.14 -5.54
C LEU A 253 -21.62 -2.88 -4.78
N ALA A 254 -21.20 -1.67 -5.18
CA ALA A 254 -21.70 -0.44 -4.56
C ALA A 254 -23.18 -0.15 -4.93
N GLY A 255 -23.67 -0.71 -6.05
CA GLY A 255 -25.05 -0.61 -6.51
C GLY A 255 -26.07 -1.37 -5.64
N THR A 256 -27.29 -1.49 -6.14
CA THR A 256 -28.46 -1.92 -5.36
C THR A 256 -28.90 -3.37 -5.60
N LEU A 257 -28.72 -3.93 -6.80
CA LEU A 257 -29.34 -5.19 -7.21
C LEU A 257 -28.49 -6.00 -8.21
N PRO A 258 -27.81 -7.08 -7.74
CA PRO A 258 -27.40 -7.27 -6.36
C PRO A 258 -26.31 -6.25 -5.96
N GLY A 259 -26.24 -5.90 -4.68
CA GLY A 259 -25.20 -4.98 -4.18
C GLY A 259 -25.45 -4.47 -2.76
N PHE A 260 -24.53 -3.65 -2.29
CA PHE A 260 -24.49 -3.11 -0.93
C PHE A 260 -25.44 -1.92 -0.71
N ASP A 261 -26.02 -1.35 -1.77
CA ASP A 261 -26.92 -0.19 -1.75
C ASP A 261 -26.25 1.03 -1.08
N LEU A 262 -25.07 1.39 -1.61
CA LEU A 262 -24.25 2.48 -1.09
C LEU A 262 -24.46 3.79 -1.85
N LEU A 263 -25.17 3.78 -2.97
CA LEU A 263 -25.46 4.98 -3.75
C LEU A 263 -26.79 5.61 -3.34
N PRO A 264 -26.83 6.93 -3.11
CA PRO A 264 -28.07 7.61 -2.73
C PRO A 264 -29.02 7.79 -3.93
N GLY A 265 -30.31 7.97 -3.62
CA GLY A 265 -31.34 8.26 -4.62
C GLY A 265 -31.53 7.10 -5.60
N LYS A 266 -31.49 7.41 -6.90
CA LYS A 266 -31.59 6.42 -7.99
C LYS A 266 -30.22 5.93 -8.47
N GLY A 267 -29.16 6.12 -7.67
CA GLY A 267 -27.81 5.73 -8.03
C GLY A 267 -27.69 4.22 -8.26
N GLN A 268 -27.06 3.81 -9.36
CA GLN A 268 -26.92 2.40 -9.72
C GLN A 268 -25.64 2.15 -10.53
N THR A 269 -25.29 0.88 -10.66
CA THR A 269 -24.19 0.38 -11.50
C THR A 269 -24.70 -0.64 -12.50
N ASP A 270 -24.05 -0.70 -13.67
CA ASP A 270 -24.39 -1.65 -14.74
C ASP A 270 -23.15 -1.90 -15.62
N GLN A 271 -23.22 -2.89 -16.50
CA GLN A 271 -22.13 -3.22 -17.41
C GLN A 271 -21.88 -2.11 -18.42
N TYR A 272 -20.62 -1.71 -18.59
CA TYR A 272 -20.26 -0.73 -19.61
C TYR A 272 -20.51 -1.29 -21.02
N ILE A 273 -20.21 -2.57 -21.25
CA ILE A 273 -20.30 -3.21 -22.57
C ILE A 273 -21.73 -3.28 -23.13
N THR A 274 -22.75 -3.19 -22.26
CA THR A 274 -24.16 -3.17 -22.66
C THR A 274 -24.66 -1.75 -22.94
N SER A 275 -23.85 -0.73 -22.67
CA SER A 275 -24.21 0.67 -22.88
C SER A 275 -24.20 1.06 -24.35
N LYS A 276 -25.10 1.98 -24.71
CA LYS A 276 -25.21 2.44 -26.09
C LYS A 276 -23.92 3.16 -26.50
N GLY A 277 -23.30 2.69 -27.58
CA GLY A 277 -22.07 3.28 -28.11
C GLY A 277 -20.80 2.90 -27.35
N ALA A 278 -20.84 1.85 -26.53
CA ALA A 278 -19.63 1.27 -25.95
C ALA A 278 -18.62 0.89 -27.05
N VAL A 279 -17.33 1.17 -26.82
CA VAL A 279 -16.26 0.88 -27.79
C VAL A 279 -15.99 -0.62 -27.91
N ILE A 280 -16.35 -1.36 -26.86
CA ILE A 280 -16.23 -2.81 -26.75
C ILE A 280 -17.56 -3.39 -26.29
N THR A 281 -17.87 -4.60 -26.73
CA THR A 281 -19.15 -5.28 -26.46
C THR A 281 -18.96 -6.69 -25.88
N SER A 282 -17.76 -6.98 -25.37
CA SER A 282 -17.40 -8.27 -24.79
C SER A 282 -16.57 -8.07 -23.53
N GLU A 283 -16.60 -9.07 -22.66
CA GLU A 283 -15.89 -9.08 -21.36
C GLU A 283 -14.39 -9.39 -21.49
N ILE A 284 -13.89 -9.58 -22.71
CA ILE A 284 -12.48 -9.91 -22.97
C ILE A 284 -11.54 -8.85 -22.40
N ASP A 285 -10.43 -9.35 -21.87
CA ASP A 285 -9.28 -8.57 -21.40
C ASP A 285 -8.77 -7.67 -22.52
N THR A 286 -8.87 -6.35 -22.32
CA THR A 286 -8.53 -5.36 -23.34
C THR A 286 -8.19 -4.01 -22.72
N VAL A 287 -7.88 -3.03 -23.57
CA VAL A 287 -7.60 -1.65 -23.16
C VAL A 287 -8.63 -0.72 -23.79
N VAL A 288 -9.33 0.06 -22.97
CA VAL A 288 -10.35 1.01 -23.42
C VAL A 288 -9.91 2.46 -23.24
N PRO A 289 -10.24 3.35 -24.20
CA PRO A 289 -10.04 4.78 -24.03
C PRO A 289 -11.10 5.38 -23.08
N LEU A 290 -10.66 6.27 -22.20
CA LEU A 290 -11.53 7.11 -21.37
C LEU A 290 -10.91 8.50 -21.14
N TYR A 291 -11.72 9.45 -20.73
CA TYR A 291 -11.27 10.78 -20.31
C TYR A 291 -11.14 10.83 -18.79
N TRP A 292 -9.90 10.80 -18.29
CA TRP A 292 -9.60 10.99 -16.87
C TRP A 292 -9.40 12.48 -16.59
N ARG A 293 -10.35 13.10 -15.89
CA ARG A 293 -10.40 14.56 -15.64
C ARG A 293 -10.19 15.39 -16.93
N GLY A 294 -10.78 14.93 -18.03
CA GLY A 294 -10.70 15.57 -19.35
C GLY A 294 -9.49 15.20 -20.20
N ILE A 295 -8.56 14.38 -19.70
CA ILE A 295 -7.40 13.93 -20.45
C ILE A 295 -7.65 12.51 -20.97
N LEU A 296 -7.51 12.29 -22.27
CA LEU A 296 -7.64 10.96 -22.88
C LEU A 296 -6.56 10.03 -22.33
N ARG A 297 -6.99 8.87 -21.82
CA ARG A 297 -6.16 7.80 -21.26
C ARG A 297 -6.67 6.46 -21.74
N HIS A 298 -5.77 5.51 -21.82
CA HIS A 298 -6.06 4.11 -22.07
C HIS A 298 -5.91 3.36 -20.75
N VAL A 299 -6.88 2.50 -20.42
CA VAL A 299 -6.91 1.71 -19.18
C VAL A 299 -7.33 0.27 -19.48
N TYR A 300 -6.78 -0.69 -18.75
CA TYR A 300 -7.25 -2.07 -18.79
C TYR A 300 -8.71 -2.17 -18.37
N PHE A 301 -9.37 -3.07 -19.06
CA PHE A 301 -10.77 -3.36 -18.92
C PHE A 301 -10.96 -4.86 -19.04
N GLN A 302 -11.61 -5.42 -18.02
CA GLN A 302 -12.07 -6.80 -17.95
C GLN A 302 -13.41 -6.72 -17.23
N ASP A 303 -14.48 -6.70 -18.02
CA ASP A 303 -15.87 -6.43 -17.59
C ASP A 303 -16.04 -5.23 -16.60
N GLY A 304 -15.68 -4.03 -17.03
CA GLY A 304 -15.79 -2.82 -16.21
C GLY A 304 -17.19 -2.20 -16.12
N THR A 305 -17.47 -1.59 -14.98
CA THR A 305 -18.76 -0.97 -14.66
C THR A 305 -18.95 0.41 -15.30
N ARG A 306 -20.19 0.77 -15.66
CA ARG A 306 -20.66 2.16 -15.80
C ARG A 306 -21.42 2.62 -14.55
N LEU A 307 -21.19 3.86 -14.15
CA LEU A 307 -21.78 4.45 -12.94
C LEU A 307 -22.95 5.37 -13.30
N MET A 308 -24.16 4.99 -12.88
CA MET A 308 -25.35 5.83 -13.00
C MET A 308 -25.52 6.64 -11.72
N ILE A 309 -24.88 7.82 -11.67
CA ILE A 309 -24.82 8.67 -10.47
C ILE A 309 -26.00 9.65 -10.40
N ASP A 310 -26.85 9.53 -9.37
CA ASP A 310 -27.92 10.50 -9.09
C ASP A 310 -27.38 11.72 -8.36
N ARG A 311 -26.95 12.73 -9.11
CA ARG A 311 -26.41 13.98 -8.56
C ARG A 311 -27.46 14.85 -7.86
N THR A 312 -28.74 14.56 -8.03
CA THR A 312 -29.81 15.30 -7.33
C THR A 312 -29.95 14.85 -5.89
N ALA A 313 -29.60 13.58 -5.61
CA ALA A 313 -29.67 13.00 -4.29
C ALA A 313 -28.49 13.39 -3.38
N ALA A 314 -27.29 13.51 -3.94
CA ALA A 314 -26.11 13.96 -3.20
C ALA A 314 -24.99 14.48 -4.12
N PRO A 315 -24.09 15.36 -3.62
CA PRO A 315 -22.92 15.80 -4.36
C PRO A 315 -22.06 14.62 -4.82
N ALA A 316 -21.61 14.70 -6.07
CA ALA A 316 -20.70 13.74 -6.66
C ALA A 316 -19.62 14.43 -7.48
N GLU A 317 -18.41 13.91 -7.41
CA GLU A 317 -17.28 14.28 -8.25
C GLU A 317 -17.07 13.20 -9.32
N ILE A 318 -17.06 13.61 -10.58
CA ILE A 318 -16.75 12.71 -11.69
C ILE A 318 -15.27 12.81 -12.01
N LEU A 319 -14.60 11.67 -11.94
CA LEU A 319 -13.16 11.56 -12.15
C LEU A 319 -12.83 11.06 -13.55
N ALA A 320 -13.65 10.15 -14.09
CA ALA A 320 -13.44 9.58 -15.41
C ALA A 320 -14.75 9.29 -16.13
N VAL A 321 -14.71 9.44 -17.46
CA VAL A 321 -15.84 9.21 -18.37
C VAL A 321 -15.34 8.41 -19.57
N TYR A 322 -16.01 7.31 -19.92
CA TYR A 322 -15.74 6.58 -21.15
C TYR A 322 -16.01 7.47 -22.38
N THR A 323 -15.46 7.11 -23.54
CA THR A 323 -15.62 7.91 -24.77
C THR A 323 -17.07 8.05 -25.25
N ASN A 324 -17.98 7.17 -24.82
CA ASN A 324 -19.42 7.26 -25.10
C ASN A 324 -20.20 8.13 -24.12
N GLY A 325 -19.53 8.75 -23.13
CA GLY A 325 -20.13 9.64 -22.14
C GLY A 325 -20.58 8.96 -20.85
N GLU A 326 -20.47 7.63 -20.75
CA GLU A 326 -20.77 6.90 -19.51
C GLU A 326 -19.71 7.16 -18.45
N ILE A 327 -20.11 7.22 -17.17
CA ILE A 327 -19.19 7.52 -16.08
C ILE A 327 -18.39 6.25 -15.74
N ALA A 328 -17.06 6.36 -15.78
CA ALA A 328 -16.13 5.27 -15.48
C ALA A 328 -15.59 5.32 -14.04
N ALA A 329 -15.46 6.51 -13.45
CA ALA A 329 -15.02 6.67 -12.07
C ALA A 329 -15.62 7.92 -11.42
N ALA A 330 -16.08 7.78 -10.18
CA ALA A 330 -16.70 8.86 -9.43
C ALA A 330 -16.56 8.68 -7.93
N VAL A 331 -16.72 9.77 -7.19
CA VAL A 331 -16.92 9.78 -5.75
C VAL A 331 -18.25 10.44 -5.44
N GLN A 332 -19.15 9.75 -4.75
CA GLN A 332 -20.44 10.29 -4.34
C GLN A 332 -20.58 10.29 -2.81
N ASN A 333 -21.13 11.38 -2.25
CA ASN A 333 -21.44 11.44 -0.83
C ASN A 333 -22.64 10.54 -0.52
N ASN A 334 -22.63 9.86 0.64
CA ASN A 334 -23.80 9.17 1.16
C ASN A 334 -23.84 9.30 2.70
N GLY A 335 -24.86 9.99 3.22
CA GLY A 335 -24.89 10.39 4.63
C GLY A 335 -23.69 11.28 4.98
N LYS A 336 -22.95 10.91 6.03
CA LYS A 336 -21.72 11.57 6.44
C LYS A 336 -20.47 11.04 5.72
N GLY A 337 -20.58 9.93 5.01
CA GLY A 337 -19.47 9.25 4.35
C GLY A 337 -19.42 9.47 2.84
N ARG A 338 -18.54 8.71 2.19
CA ARG A 338 -18.22 8.83 0.75
C ARG A 338 -18.00 7.46 0.12
N VAL A 339 -18.45 7.34 -1.12
CA VAL A 339 -18.36 6.12 -1.92
C VAL A 339 -17.59 6.45 -3.20
N GLY A 340 -16.35 5.98 -3.29
CA GLY A 340 -15.56 6.04 -4.50
C GLY A 340 -15.66 4.74 -5.27
N MET A 341 -15.78 4.85 -6.59
CA MET A 341 -15.96 3.72 -7.50
C MET A 341 -15.11 3.91 -8.75
N VAL A 342 -14.60 2.78 -9.25
CA VAL A 342 -13.86 2.68 -10.52
C VAL A 342 -14.37 1.48 -11.27
N GLY A 343 -14.95 1.71 -12.44
CA GLY A 343 -15.39 0.65 -13.33
C GLY A 343 -14.23 -0.13 -13.93
N PRO A 344 -13.20 0.52 -14.52
CA PRO A 344 -11.98 -0.16 -14.96
C PRO A 344 -11.26 -0.85 -13.80
N HIS A 345 -10.29 -1.71 -14.11
CA HIS A 345 -9.59 -2.57 -13.15
C HIS A 345 -8.18 -2.01 -12.81
N PRO A 346 -8.06 -0.93 -12.00
CA PRO A 346 -6.78 -0.30 -11.67
C PRO A 346 -5.85 -1.12 -10.77
N GLU A 347 -6.22 -2.34 -10.42
CA GLU A 347 -5.48 -3.24 -9.55
C GLU A 347 -4.84 -4.43 -10.28
N ALA A 348 -5.01 -4.54 -11.61
CA ALA A 348 -4.34 -5.56 -12.42
C ALA A 348 -2.81 -5.36 -12.39
N ASP A 349 -2.04 -6.45 -12.28
CA ASP A 349 -0.58 -6.44 -12.12
C ASP A 349 0.18 -6.43 -13.47
N GLU A 350 1.51 -6.31 -13.41
CA GLU A 350 2.41 -6.29 -14.58
C GLU A 350 2.56 -7.68 -15.26
N ASN A 351 2.13 -8.77 -14.62
CA ASN A 351 2.32 -10.13 -15.14
C ASN A 351 1.20 -10.56 -16.10
N ASP A 352 0.02 -9.94 -16.00
CA ASP A 352 -1.12 -10.29 -16.86
C ASP A 352 -1.11 -9.59 -18.23
N MET A 353 -0.25 -8.58 -18.48
CA MET A 353 -0.17 -7.93 -19.80
C MET A 353 1.16 -7.24 -20.15
N ASN A 354 1.62 -7.47 -21.38
CA ASN A 354 2.58 -6.61 -22.10
C ASN A 354 1.86 -5.35 -22.61
N TYR A 355 2.03 -4.15 -22.03
CA TYR A 355 1.79 -2.87 -22.75
C TYR A 355 2.48 -1.67 -22.07
N GLU A 356 3.39 -1.01 -22.82
CA GLU A 356 4.11 0.20 -22.42
C GLU A 356 3.31 1.52 -22.52
N ASN A 357 2.02 1.50 -22.88
CA ASN A 357 1.24 2.72 -23.19
C ASN A 357 -0.01 2.95 -22.34
N THR A 358 -0.18 2.22 -21.24
CA THR A 358 -1.36 2.34 -20.37
C THR A 358 -1.10 3.34 -19.24
N PHE A 359 -2.10 4.17 -18.88
CA PHE A 359 -1.98 5.05 -17.72
C PHE A 359 -1.64 4.21 -16.50
N ARG A 360 -0.41 4.30 -15.98
CA ARG A 360 0.08 3.46 -14.88
C ARG A 360 -0.98 3.44 -13.78
N TYR A 361 -1.60 2.27 -13.60
CA TYR A 361 -2.76 2.08 -12.72
C TYR A 361 -2.53 2.58 -11.29
N LEU A 362 -1.26 2.63 -10.89
CA LEU A 362 -0.73 3.29 -9.70
C LEU A 362 -1.36 4.66 -9.37
N LEU A 363 -1.65 5.48 -10.38
CA LEU A 363 -2.15 6.84 -10.15
C LEU A 363 -3.66 6.88 -9.89
N ILE A 364 -4.43 5.93 -10.45
CA ILE A 364 -5.90 5.91 -10.38
C ILE A 364 -6.37 5.77 -8.94
N ILE A 365 -5.92 4.71 -8.25
CA ILE A 365 -6.30 4.41 -6.85
C ILE A 365 -5.94 5.60 -5.94
N CYS A 366 -4.76 6.19 -6.12
CA CYS A 366 -4.34 7.37 -5.37
C CYS A 366 -5.27 8.56 -5.60
N PHE A 367 -5.65 8.87 -6.84
CA PHE A 367 -6.52 10.02 -7.15
C PHE A 367 -7.90 9.89 -6.53
N ILE A 368 -8.50 8.71 -6.61
CA ILE A 368 -9.82 8.47 -6.04
C ILE A 368 -9.78 8.60 -4.53
N ILE A 369 -8.71 8.16 -3.88
CA ILE A 369 -8.57 8.29 -2.43
C ILE A 369 -8.43 9.74 -1.99
N HIS A 370 -7.71 10.58 -2.73
CA HIS A 370 -7.71 12.02 -2.43
C HIS A 370 -9.11 12.62 -2.55
N ALA A 371 -9.89 12.22 -3.56
CA ALA A 371 -11.27 12.65 -3.74
C ALA A 371 -12.21 12.11 -2.63
N ILE A 372 -12.07 10.84 -2.25
CA ILE A 372 -12.77 10.24 -1.11
C ILE A 372 -12.40 10.97 0.19
N ASN A 373 -11.16 11.44 0.34
CA ASN A 373 -10.72 12.13 1.54
C ASN A 373 -11.19 13.60 1.63
N GLY A 374 -11.88 14.11 0.61
CA GLY A 374 -12.28 15.53 0.54
C GLY A 374 -11.12 16.47 0.30
N GLN A 375 -9.97 15.94 -0.10
CA GLN A 375 -8.80 16.72 -0.50
C GLN A 375 -8.81 16.93 -2.01
N THR A 376 -9.93 17.39 -2.54
CA THR A 376 -9.93 18.03 -3.83
C THR A 376 -9.62 19.50 -3.64
N LYS A 377 -8.31 19.81 -3.58
CA LYS A 377 -7.90 21.02 -4.28
C LYS A 377 -8.41 20.84 -5.70
N THR A 378 -9.26 21.76 -6.15
CA THR A 378 -9.37 22.07 -7.57
C THR A 378 -7.93 22.09 -8.06
N ILE A 379 -7.52 21.15 -8.91
CA ILE A 379 -6.22 21.27 -9.56
C ILE A 379 -6.44 22.36 -10.60
N THR A 380 -6.46 23.61 -10.13
CA THR A 380 -6.35 24.80 -10.95
C THR A 380 -4.92 24.80 -11.46
N LYS A 381 -4.63 24.06 -12.53
CA LYS A 381 -3.36 24.18 -13.27
C LYS A 381 -2.08 24.14 -12.41
N GLU A 382 -2.13 23.61 -11.19
CA GLU A 382 -0.98 23.55 -10.29
C GLU A 382 -0.47 22.11 -10.28
N ASN A 383 0.58 21.97 -11.07
CA ASN A 383 1.49 20.86 -11.26
C ASN A 383 1.55 19.84 -10.12
N VAL A 384 1.29 18.58 -10.48
CA VAL A 384 1.35 17.41 -9.58
C VAL A 384 2.79 16.96 -9.30
N PHE A 385 3.81 17.75 -9.67
CA PHE A 385 5.24 17.42 -9.49
C PHE A 385 6.06 18.46 -8.71
N VAL A 386 5.44 19.53 -8.17
CA VAL A 386 6.21 20.74 -7.81
C VAL A 386 6.95 20.75 -6.46
N GLU A 387 6.75 19.82 -5.53
CA GLU A 387 7.41 19.98 -4.22
C GLU A 387 8.65 19.12 -3.96
N HIS A 388 9.00 18.15 -4.80
CA HIS A 388 10.21 17.32 -4.58
C HIS A 388 11.20 17.28 -5.76
N PHE A 389 10.85 17.85 -6.92
CA PHE A 389 11.70 17.81 -8.11
C PHE A 389 12.26 19.19 -8.46
N SER A 390 13.50 19.41 -8.01
CA SER A 390 14.43 20.50 -8.33
C SER A 390 14.26 21.84 -7.58
N ASN A 391 15.29 22.18 -6.80
CA ASN A 391 15.54 23.53 -6.29
C ASN A 391 16.24 24.45 -7.31
N ASN A 392 16.25 24.11 -8.61
CA ASN A 392 16.94 24.89 -9.64
C ASN A 392 16.02 25.14 -10.84
N LYS A 393 15.61 26.41 -10.98
CA LYS A 393 14.76 26.98 -12.06
C LYS A 393 15.42 26.93 -13.44
N LYS A 394 15.84 25.76 -13.94
CA LYS A 394 16.31 25.64 -15.33
C LYS A 394 15.49 24.70 -16.21
N TYR A 395 14.74 23.75 -15.64
CA TYR A 395 13.79 22.93 -16.39
C TYR A 395 12.61 22.55 -15.50
N ALA A 396 11.48 23.23 -15.67
CA ALA A 396 10.22 22.75 -15.09
C ALA A 396 9.77 21.53 -15.90
N ILE A 397 9.46 20.42 -15.23
CA ILE A 397 8.95 19.17 -15.84
C ILE A 397 7.66 19.40 -16.65
N ASP A 398 6.97 20.52 -16.46
CA ASP A 398 5.78 20.89 -17.23
C ASP A 398 6.03 21.01 -18.75
N ASP A 399 7.30 21.16 -19.16
CA ASP A 399 7.68 21.21 -20.57
C ASP A 399 8.16 19.85 -21.11
N CYS A 400 8.36 18.84 -20.27
CA CYS A 400 8.88 17.53 -20.65
C CYS A 400 7.82 16.42 -20.52
N ILE A 401 7.33 15.91 -21.64
CA ILE A 401 6.44 14.75 -21.67
C ILE A 401 7.31 13.49 -21.59
N PRO A 402 7.26 12.68 -20.52
CA PRO A 402 7.99 11.43 -20.47
C PRO A 402 7.51 10.49 -21.58
N LEU A 403 8.46 9.98 -22.35
CA LEU A 403 8.23 9.06 -23.47
C LEU A 403 8.72 7.64 -23.15
N ALA A 404 9.73 7.49 -22.30
CA ALA A 404 10.20 6.18 -21.85
C ALA A 404 10.83 6.25 -20.45
N PHE A 405 10.89 5.11 -19.77
CA PHE A 405 11.56 4.95 -18.47
C PHE A 405 12.40 3.68 -18.51
N GLY A 406 13.58 3.72 -17.91
CA GLY A 406 14.45 2.57 -17.84
C GLY A 406 15.86 2.95 -17.42
N ASP A 407 16.73 1.96 -17.30
CA ASP A 407 18.12 2.14 -16.86
C ASP A 407 19.01 2.45 -18.07
N PHE A 408 19.10 3.73 -18.45
CA PHE A 408 19.78 4.17 -19.67
C PHE A 408 21.30 4.20 -19.51
N ASN A 409 21.81 4.13 -18.27
CA ASN A 409 23.24 4.15 -17.97
C ASN A 409 23.76 2.82 -17.37
N ALA A 410 22.90 1.82 -17.21
CA ALA A 410 23.18 0.51 -16.62
C ALA A 410 23.60 0.55 -15.13
N ASP A 411 23.11 1.53 -14.35
CA ASP A 411 23.38 1.67 -12.91
C ASP A 411 22.34 0.97 -12.01
N LYS A 412 21.34 0.32 -12.62
CA LYS A 412 20.19 -0.37 -12.02
C LYS A 412 19.17 0.56 -11.39
N ILE A 413 19.20 1.84 -11.74
CA ILE A 413 18.24 2.85 -11.30
C ILE A 413 17.41 3.27 -12.51
N VAL A 414 16.11 3.46 -12.30
CA VAL A 414 15.21 3.87 -13.37
C VAL A 414 15.41 5.36 -13.66
N ASP A 415 15.86 5.66 -14.87
CA ASP A 415 15.99 6.98 -15.44
C ASP A 415 14.75 7.37 -16.26
N ILE A 416 14.71 8.64 -16.70
CA ILE A 416 13.57 9.23 -17.41
C ILE A 416 14.01 9.75 -18.76
N PHE A 417 13.30 9.33 -19.81
CA PHE A 417 13.41 9.89 -21.13
C PHE A 417 12.17 10.72 -21.45
N CYS A 418 12.34 11.99 -21.85
CA CYS A 418 11.22 12.88 -22.08
C CYS A 418 11.40 13.80 -23.29
N ARG A 419 10.29 14.17 -23.93
CA ARG A 419 10.25 15.17 -25.00
C ARG A 419 9.98 16.54 -24.42
N ASN A 420 10.89 17.47 -24.65
CA ASN A 420 10.68 18.89 -24.41
C ASN A 420 9.75 19.47 -25.49
N THR A 421 8.53 19.81 -25.09
CA THR A 421 7.48 20.34 -25.97
C THR A 421 7.69 21.78 -26.41
N LYS A 422 8.54 22.55 -25.71
CA LYS A 422 8.87 23.94 -26.08
C LYS A 422 10.10 24.04 -26.99
N ALA A 423 11.10 23.19 -26.78
CA ALA A 423 12.35 23.20 -27.54
C ALA A 423 12.38 22.19 -28.70
N ASN A 424 11.32 21.37 -28.83
CA ASN A 424 11.25 20.23 -29.75
C ASN A 424 12.51 19.35 -29.70
N SER A 425 12.98 19.11 -28.49
CA SER A 425 14.15 18.31 -28.19
C SER A 425 13.77 17.13 -27.30
N ILE A 426 14.64 16.15 -27.26
CA ILE A 426 14.56 14.98 -26.41
C ILE A 426 15.58 15.13 -25.29
N VAL A 427 15.22 14.71 -24.08
CA VAL A 427 16.04 14.81 -22.86
C VAL A 427 16.10 13.46 -22.15
N VAL A 428 17.31 13.01 -21.80
CA VAL A 428 17.52 11.89 -20.87
C VAL A 428 17.93 12.46 -19.51
N MET A 429 17.20 12.09 -18.47
CA MET A 429 17.45 12.48 -17.10
C MET A 429 17.80 11.25 -16.26
N LEU A 430 19.05 11.18 -15.80
CA LEU A 430 19.52 10.09 -14.96
C LEU A 430 19.11 10.29 -13.51
N ASN A 431 18.70 9.21 -12.84
CA ASN A 431 18.32 9.23 -11.44
C ASN A 431 19.45 8.68 -10.55
N ASP A 432 19.41 8.91 -9.24
CA ASP A 432 20.41 8.36 -8.32
C ASP A 432 19.78 7.68 -7.07
N ASP A 433 20.59 6.88 -6.37
CA ASP A 433 20.18 6.02 -5.25
C ASP A 433 19.90 6.81 -3.96
N ARG A 434 20.17 8.12 -3.96
CA ARG A 434 20.24 8.96 -2.76
C ARG A 434 19.24 10.12 -2.78
N SER A 435 18.64 10.45 -3.93
CA SER A 435 17.58 11.45 -4.05
C SER A 435 16.83 11.32 -5.38
N PRO A 436 15.52 11.62 -5.47
CA PRO A 436 14.79 11.66 -6.74
C PRO A 436 15.18 12.86 -7.64
N THR A 437 16.38 13.43 -7.47
CA THR A 437 16.83 14.58 -8.26
C THR A 437 17.48 14.08 -9.55
N SER A 438 16.73 14.13 -10.64
CA SER A 438 17.22 13.70 -11.93
C SER A 438 18.25 14.69 -12.51
N LYS A 439 19.42 14.20 -12.92
CA LYS A 439 20.45 14.98 -13.61
C LYS A 439 20.25 14.86 -15.10
N VAL A 440 20.09 15.99 -15.80
CA VAL A 440 20.05 15.99 -17.27
C VAL A 440 21.41 15.54 -17.79
N GLN A 441 21.45 14.36 -18.39
CA GLN A 441 22.66 13.84 -19.01
C GLN A 441 22.76 14.26 -20.46
N TYR A 442 21.62 14.37 -21.15
CA TYR A 442 21.63 14.46 -22.60
C TYR A 442 20.45 15.25 -23.18
N ILE A 443 20.69 15.97 -24.28
CA ILE A 443 19.67 16.69 -25.07
C ILE A 443 19.93 16.47 -26.57
N ALA A 444 18.94 15.99 -27.31
CA ALA A 444 18.97 15.94 -28.78
C ALA A 444 17.87 16.77 -29.42
N ASN A 445 18.22 17.58 -30.40
CA ASN A 445 17.25 18.35 -31.18
C ASN A 445 16.75 17.50 -32.35
N ILE A 446 15.44 17.33 -32.45
CA ILE A 446 14.81 16.62 -33.57
C ILE A 446 14.06 17.62 -34.42
N THR A 447 14.36 17.66 -35.71
CA THR A 447 13.62 18.45 -36.70
C THR A 447 12.33 17.69 -37.06
N GLY A 448 11.28 17.83 -36.26
CA GLY A 448 9.98 17.20 -36.52
C GLY A 448 9.19 16.85 -35.25
N ILE A 449 7.91 16.48 -35.42
CA ILE A 449 7.03 16.08 -34.31
C ILE A 449 7.26 14.60 -34.01
N ILE A 450 7.68 14.29 -32.80
CA ILE A 450 7.78 12.90 -32.29
C ILE A 450 6.38 12.45 -31.89
N TYR A 451 5.97 11.29 -32.41
CA TYR A 451 4.68 10.67 -32.13
C TYR A 451 4.79 9.57 -31.08
N ASP A 452 5.87 8.79 -31.14
CA ASP A 452 6.07 7.66 -30.26
C ASP A 452 7.57 7.35 -30.07
N ALA A 453 7.89 6.63 -29.01
CA ALA A 453 9.24 6.13 -28.73
C ALA A 453 9.16 4.78 -28.03
N LEU A 454 10.01 3.84 -28.44
CA LEU A 454 10.19 2.54 -27.82
C LEU A 454 11.60 2.46 -27.24
N ALA A 455 11.73 2.09 -25.98
CA ALA A 455 13.02 1.86 -25.35
C ALA A 455 13.33 0.36 -25.29
N ALA A 456 14.50 -0.05 -25.79
CA ALA A 456 14.99 -1.41 -25.70
C ALA A 456 16.50 -1.42 -25.90
N ASP A 457 17.18 -2.46 -25.42
CA ASP A 457 18.59 -2.72 -25.75
C ASP A 457 18.65 -3.30 -27.18
N PHE A 458 18.71 -2.43 -28.19
CA PHE A 458 18.60 -2.81 -29.60
C PHE A 458 19.93 -3.32 -30.16
N ASP A 459 21.07 -2.95 -29.55
CA ASP A 459 22.40 -3.40 -29.97
C ASP A 459 23.07 -4.42 -29.02
N GLY A 460 22.44 -4.73 -27.88
CA GLY A 460 22.87 -5.76 -26.94
C GLY A 460 23.98 -5.29 -25.98
N ASP A 461 24.17 -3.98 -25.80
CA ASP A 461 25.22 -3.41 -24.96
C ASP A 461 24.84 -3.29 -23.46
N SER A 462 23.64 -3.78 -23.10
CA SER A 462 23.04 -3.70 -21.76
C SER A 462 22.67 -2.30 -21.30
N LYS A 463 22.73 -1.28 -22.17
CA LYS A 463 22.06 0.01 -21.98
C LYS A 463 20.77 0.02 -22.81
N LEU A 464 19.82 0.85 -22.40
CA LEU A 464 18.62 1.05 -23.20
C LEU A 464 18.89 2.06 -24.33
N ASP A 465 18.55 1.65 -25.54
CA ASP A 465 18.46 2.49 -26.73
C ASP A 465 17.01 2.93 -26.96
N LEU A 466 16.80 3.85 -27.90
CA LEU A 466 15.46 4.27 -28.29
C LEU A 466 15.25 4.19 -29.79
N PHE A 467 14.12 3.63 -30.17
CA PHE A 467 13.54 3.80 -31.49
C PHE A 467 12.44 4.86 -31.42
N ILE A 468 12.53 5.90 -32.24
CA ILE A 468 11.57 7.01 -32.27
C ILE A 468 10.81 7.04 -33.59
N ILE A 469 9.52 7.32 -33.50
CA ILE A 469 8.67 7.58 -34.66
C ILE A 469 8.39 9.08 -34.70
N TYR A 470 8.80 9.73 -35.79
CA TYR A 470 8.66 11.18 -35.94
C TYR A 470 8.26 11.58 -37.36
N LYS A 471 7.77 12.80 -37.50
CA LYS A 471 7.35 13.39 -38.77
C LYS A 471 8.04 14.73 -38.96
N THR A 472 8.78 14.87 -40.07
CA THR A 472 9.46 16.13 -40.40
C THR A 472 8.47 17.11 -41.01
N GLU A 473 8.62 18.41 -40.73
CA GLU A 473 7.75 19.46 -41.29
C GLU A 473 7.75 19.51 -42.83
N SER A 474 8.77 18.95 -43.48
CA SER A 474 8.92 18.95 -44.94
C SER A 474 8.16 17.84 -45.67
N ASP A 475 7.71 16.79 -44.97
CA ASP A 475 7.02 15.66 -45.60
C ASP A 475 5.93 15.13 -44.69
N GLU A 476 4.73 15.70 -44.85
CA GLU A 476 3.59 15.32 -44.00
C GLU A 476 2.92 13.99 -44.38
N SER A 477 3.43 13.32 -45.40
CA SER A 477 2.79 12.12 -45.96
C SER A 477 3.25 10.81 -45.31
N PHE A 478 4.39 10.80 -44.62
CA PHE A 478 5.02 9.58 -44.11
C PHE A 478 5.59 9.73 -42.69
N TYR A 479 5.54 8.66 -41.91
CA TYR A 479 6.25 8.55 -40.64
C TYR A 479 7.69 8.11 -40.88
N SER A 480 8.65 8.75 -40.22
CA SER A 480 10.06 8.37 -40.20
C SER A 480 10.39 7.66 -38.88
N GLY A 481 11.22 6.62 -38.96
CA GLY A 481 11.81 5.95 -37.79
C GLY A 481 13.26 6.39 -37.60
N GLY A 482 13.76 6.38 -36.37
CA GLY A 482 15.17 6.63 -36.09
C GLY A 482 15.61 5.99 -34.78
N PHE A 483 16.89 5.62 -34.69
CA PHE A 483 17.47 5.08 -33.47
C PHE A 483 18.33 6.11 -32.74
N LEU A 484 18.26 6.09 -31.41
CA LEU A 484 19.14 6.80 -30.48
C LEU A 484 19.82 5.73 -29.63
N TRP A 485 21.09 5.47 -29.90
CA TRP A 485 21.88 4.49 -29.15
C TRP A 485 22.32 5.14 -27.83
N GLY A 486 22.17 4.46 -26.70
CA GLY A 486 22.18 5.05 -25.35
C GLY A 486 23.32 6.03 -25.07
N ASP A 487 24.51 5.82 -25.65
CA ASP A 487 25.67 6.71 -25.52
C ASP A 487 26.10 7.44 -26.82
N ARG A 488 25.45 7.19 -27.98
CA ARG A 488 25.81 7.75 -29.29
C ARG A 488 24.60 7.96 -30.21
N ILE A 489 24.44 9.19 -30.72
CA ILE A 489 23.50 9.41 -31.84
C ILE A 489 24.16 9.06 -33.18
N LYS A 490 23.67 7.99 -33.79
CA LYS A 490 23.56 7.87 -35.25
C LYS A 490 22.09 7.70 -35.59
N LEU A 491 21.47 8.76 -36.08
CA LEU A 491 20.20 8.66 -36.80
C LEU A 491 20.47 7.89 -38.10
N SER A 492 20.32 6.56 -38.07
CA SER A 492 20.20 5.79 -39.30
C SER A 492 18.80 6.02 -39.86
N LYS A 493 18.73 6.51 -41.10
CA LYS A 493 17.48 6.55 -41.86
C LYS A 493 17.01 5.15 -42.23
#